data_AF-A0A1H8JIW6-F1
#
_entry.id   AF-A0A1H8JIW6-F1
#
_cell.length_a   1.000
_cell.length_b   1.000
_cell.length_c   1.000
_cell.angle_alpha   90.00
_cell.angle_beta   90.00
_cell.angle_gamma   90.00
#
_symmetry.space_group_name_H-M   'P 1'
#
loop_
_entity.id
_entity.type
_entity.pdbx_description
1 polymer ?
#
loop_
_entity_poly.entity_id
_entity_poly.type
_entity_poly.pdbx_seq_one_letter_code
_entity_poly.pdbx_strand_id
1 'polypeptide(L)'
;MTVWEPFQSGRSNRLRVTETSCCGAYEWVCQGGLFLVLRHTKQGYEETGRGLYRQARAVWDALVIAHLLTHGTRIPSTAPAQRPDQRAA
;
A
#
# COMPACT_ATOMS: atom_id res chain seq x y z
N MET A 1 -2.52 -4.63 16.59
CA MET A 1 -3.38 -5.27 15.58
C MET A 1 -3.88 -4.18 14.65
N THR A 2 -3.70 -4.36 13.35
CA THR A 2 -4.10 -3.38 12.33
C THR A 2 -5.53 -3.68 11.91
N VAL A 3 -6.46 -2.74 12.14
CA VAL A 3 -7.89 -2.89 11.78
C VAL A 3 -8.07 -2.62 10.29
N TRP A 4 -8.80 -3.49 9.61
CA TRP A 4 -9.12 -3.36 8.18
C TRP A 4 -10.56 -2.92 8.03
N GLU A 5 -10.79 -1.95 7.15
CA GLU A 5 -12.11 -1.37 6.90
C GLU A 5 -12.41 -1.40 5.39
N PRO A 6 -13.68 -1.55 4.95
CA PRO A 6 -14.02 -1.49 3.53
C PRO A 6 -13.57 -0.18 2.89
N PHE A 7 -12.83 -0.26 1.78
CA PHE A 7 -12.36 0.92 1.06
C PHE A 7 -13.53 1.63 0.38
N GLN A 8 -13.81 2.86 0.83
CA GLN A 8 -14.85 3.70 0.23
C GLN A 8 -14.25 4.56 -0.90
N SER A 9 -14.50 4.16 -2.16
CA SER A 9 -14.04 4.86 -3.36
C SER A 9 -14.75 6.20 -3.63
N GLY A 10 -15.74 6.58 -2.81
CA GLY A 10 -16.62 7.74 -3.01
C GLY A 10 -15.95 9.12 -2.90
N ARG A 11 -14.66 9.21 -2.56
CA ARG A 11 -13.94 10.48 -2.61
C ARG A 11 -13.43 10.71 -4.02
N SER A 12 -13.78 11.84 -4.63
CA SER A 12 -13.35 12.33 -5.96
C SER A 12 -11.84 12.43 -6.19
N ASN A 13 -11.03 12.04 -5.20
CA ASN A 13 -9.57 12.05 -5.27
C ASN A 13 -9.06 10.73 -5.82
N ARG A 14 -8.36 10.82 -6.96
CA ARG A 14 -7.71 9.70 -7.64
C ARG A 14 -6.66 9.05 -6.73
N LEU A 15 -6.71 7.73 -6.62
CA LEU A 15 -5.67 6.95 -5.93
C LEU A 15 -4.36 6.99 -6.72
N ARG A 16 -3.24 7.10 -6.00
CA ARG A 16 -1.90 6.96 -6.55
C ARG A 16 -1.16 5.85 -5.81
N VAL A 17 -0.95 4.72 -6.47
CA VAL A 17 -0.12 3.63 -5.94
C VAL A 17 1.33 4.10 -5.88
N THR A 18 1.94 3.93 -4.71
CA THR A 18 3.32 4.35 -4.40
C THR A 18 4.24 3.13 -4.34
N GLU A 19 3.80 2.05 -3.68
CA GLU A 19 4.53 0.78 -3.60
C GLU A 19 3.54 -0.39 -3.62
N THR A 20 4.02 -1.54 -4.08
CA THR A 20 3.26 -2.78 -4.12
C THR A 20 4.11 -3.89 -3.48
N SER A 21 3.46 -4.74 -2.68
CA SER A 21 4.12 -5.90 -2.07
C SER A 21 4.56 -6.93 -3.12
N CYS A 22 5.41 -7.89 -2.74
CA CYS A 22 6.05 -8.84 -3.66
C CYS A 22 5.10 -9.62 -4.57
N CYS A 23 3.86 -9.86 -4.15
CA CYS A 23 2.83 -10.55 -4.95
C CYS A 23 1.58 -9.70 -5.19
N GLY A 24 1.61 -8.40 -4.88
CA GLY A 24 0.44 -7.54 -5.02
C GLY A 24 -0.66 -7.73 -3.98
N ALA A 25 -0.40 -8.47 -2.89
CA ALA A 25 -1.37 -8.64 -1.80
C ALA A 25 -1.73 -7.32 -1.09
N TYR A 26 -0.74 -6.43 -0.98
CA TYR A 26 -0.86 -5.09 -0.43
C TYR A 26 -0.35 -4.03 -1.40
N GLU A 27 -1.03 -2.89 -1.40
CA GLU A 27 -0.66 -1.69 -2.15
C GLU A 27 -0.62 -0.48 -1.20
N TRP A 28 0.49 0.25 -1.22
CA TRP A 28 0.58 1.52 -0.51
C TRP A 28 0.15 2.64 -1.43
N VAL A 29 -0.88 3.38 -1.05
CA VAL A 29 -1.49 4.39 -1.91
C VAL A 29 -1.58 5.75 -1.22
N CYS A 30 -1.57 6.81 -2.03
CA CYS A 30 -1.82 8.18 -1.63
C CYS A 30 -3.17 8.65 -2.19
N GLN A 31 -4.03 9.22 -1.33
CA GLN A 31 -5.33 9.77 -1.68
C GLN A 31 -5.55 11.10 -0.97
N GLY A 32 -5.63 12.20 -1.73
CA GLY A 32 -5.94 13.52 -1.17
C GLY A 32 -4.97 13.99 -0.09
N GLY A 33 -3.67 13.66 -0.21
CA GLY A 33 -2.63 14.01 0.76
C GLY A 33 -2.50 13.05 1.94
N LEU A 34 -3.39 12.05 2.05
CA LEU A 34 -3.29 10.97 3.03
C LEU A 34 -2.68 9.73 2.39
N PHE A 35 -2.00 8.94 3.19
CA PHE A 35 -1.44 7.65 2.82
C PHE A 35 -2.23 6.54 3.51
N LEU A 36 -2.42 5.43 2.83
CA LEU A 36 -3.18 4.28 3.30
C LEU A 36 -2.66 3.01 2.61
N VAL A 37 -2.87 1.85 3.21
CA VAL A 37 -2.54 0.55 2.63
C VAL A 37 -3.84 -0.12 2.22
N LEU A 38 -3.90 -0.57 0.96
CA LEU A 38 -5.00 -1.37 0.44
C LEU A 38 -4.62 -2.84 0.42
N ARG A 39 -5.61 -3.70 0.61
CA ARG A 39 -5.54 -5.13 0.27
C ARG A 39 -6.72 -5.51 -0.59
N HIS A 40 -6.49 -6.44 -1.52
CA HIS A 40 -7.56 -7.01 -2.32
C HIS A 40 -8.24 -8.17 -1.59
N THR A 41 -9.57 -8.16 -1.57
CA THR A 41 -10.39 -9.24 -1.00
C THR A 41 -11.40 -9.73 -2.04
N LYS A 42 -12.15 -10.80 -1.71
CA LYS A 42 -13.21 -11.31 -2.59
C LYS A 42 -14.36 -10.31 -2.80
N GLN A 43 -14.53 -9.34 -1.89
CA GLN A 43 -15.64 -8.38 -1.90
C GLN A 43 -15.20 -6.98 -2.38
N GLY A 44 -13.95 -6.83 -2.81
CA GLY A 44 -13.36 -5.55 -3.22
C GLY A 44 -12.12 -5.21 -2.39
N TYR A 45 -11.86 -3.92 -2.22
CA TYR A 45 -10.70 -3.45 -1.47
C TYR A 45 -11.04 -3.16 -0.02
N GLU A 46 -10.11 -3.48 0.86
CA GLU A 46 -10.10 -2.99 2.24
C GLU A 46 -8.89 -2.09 2.44
N GLU A 47 -9.02 -1.10 3.31
CA GLU A 47 -7.98 -0.17 3.66
C GLU A 47 -7.56 -0.27 5.12
N THR A 48 -6.32 0.14 5.38
CA THR A 48 -5.83 0.39 6.72
C THR A 48 -4.70 1.42 6.73
N GLY A 49 -4.24 1.82 7.92
CA GLY A 49 -3.09 2.72 8.08
C GLY A 49 -3.32 4.10 7.48
N ARG A 50 -4.58 4.53 7.32
CA ARG A 50 -4.92 5.85 6.78
C ARG A 50 -4.39 6.95 7.68
N GLY A 51 -3.52 7.81 7.14
CA GLY A 51 -2.93 8.90 7.91
C GLY A 51 -1.85 9.66 7.16
N LEU A 52 -1.05 10.39 7.93
CA LEU A 52 0.14 11.07 7.39
C LEU A 52 1.21 10.05 7.02
N TYR A 53 2.11 10.46 6.12
CA TYR A 53 3.15 9.59 5.54
C TYR A 53 3.85 8.70 6.58
N ARG A 54 4.37 9.27 7.68
CA ARG A 54 5.11 8.51 8.70
C ARG A 54 4.28 7.43 9.38
N GLN A 55 3.02 7.72 9.68
CA GLN A 55 2.10 6.77 10.34
C GLN A 55 1.75 5.63 9.38
N ALA A 56 1.36 5.98 8.15
CA ALA A 56 1.04 4.99 7.13
C ALA A 56 2.25 4.13 6.74
N ARG A 57 3.46 4.72 6.71
CA ARG A 57 4.70 4.01 6.42
C ARG A 57 5.01 2.94 7.46
N ALA A 58 4.85 3.26 8.75
CA ALA A 58 5.06 2.27 9.81
C ALA A 58 4.10 1.06 9.67
N VAL A 59 2.86 1.30 9.27
CA VAL A 59 1.88 0.23 9.00
C VAL A 59 2.27 -0.57 7.76
N TRP A 60 2.68 0.11 6.69
CA TRP A 60 3.18 -0.54 5.47
C TRP A 60 4.36 -1.46 5.74
N ASP A 61 5.41 -0.97 6.40
CA ASP A 61 6.61 -1.75 6.68
C ASP A 61 6.28 -2.98 7.55
N ALA A 62 5.43 -2.81 8.58
CA ALA A 62 4.98 -3.92 9.41
C ALA A 62 4.21 -5.00 8.60
N LEU A 63 3.33 -4.59 7.69
CA LEU A 63 2.57 -5.51 6.84
C LEU A 63 3.47 -6.23 5.84
N VAL A 64 4.38 -5.52 5.19
CA VAL A 64 5.32 -6.10 4.22
C VAL A 64 6.26 -7.10 4.90
N ILE A 65 6.81 -6.76 6.07
CA ILE A 65 7.66 -7.69 6.83
C ILE A 65 6.90 -8.96 7.19
N ALA A 66 5.71 -8.84 7.77
CA ALA A 66 4.89 -10.00 8.14
C ALA A 66 4.53 -10.88 6.92
N HIS A 67 4.24 -10.24 5.80
CA HIS A 67 3.94 -10.91 4.54
C HIS A 67 5.13 -11.68 3.97
N LEU A 68 6.33 -11.07 3.98
CA LEU A 68 7.56 -11.70 3.50
C LEU A 68 7.95 -12.91 4.34
N LEU A 69 7.78 -12.82 5.67
CA LEU A 69 7.99 -13.95 6.58
C LEU A 69 7.04 -15.11 6.25
N THR A 70 5.79 -14.82 5.89
CA THR A 70 4.80 -15.84 5.48
C THR A 70 5.21 -16.53 4.18
N HIS A 71 5.81 -15.79 3.25
CA HIS A 71 6.29 -16.34 1.98
C HIS A 71 7.68 -16.99 2.07
N GLY A 72 8.32 -17.04 3.25
CA GLY A 72 9.71 -17.48 3.39
C GLY A 72 10.69 -16.66 2.53
N THR A 73 10.27 -15.48 2.10
CA THR A 73 11.03 -14.64 1.17
C THR A 73 11.97 -13.75 1.99
N ARG A 74 13.24 -13.68 1.57
CA ARG A 74 14.20 -12.75 2.16
C ARG A 74 13.70 -11.32 1.98
N ILE A 75 13.71 -10.54 3.06
CA ILE A 75 13.27 -9.14 3.04
C ILE A 75 14.09 -8.37 2.00
N PRO A 76 13.47 -7.82 0.94
CA PRO A 76 14.18 -6.94 0.03
C PRO A 76 14.52 -5.65 0.78
N SER A 77 15.81 -5.38 0.91
CA SER A 77 16.32 -4.13 1.47
C SER A 77 15.77 -2.99 0.60
N THR A 78 14.95 -2.14 1.19
CA THR A 78 14.13 -1.16 0.48
C THR A 78 15.02 -0.12 -0.20
N ALA A 79 15.23 -0.25 -1.51
CA ALA A 79 15.58 0.87 -2.37
C ALA A 79 14.26 1.53 -2.83
N PRO A 80 14.15 2.87 -2.82
CA PRO A 80 12.93 3.54 -3.27
C PRO A 80 12.67 3.20 -4.74
N ALA A 81 11.44 2.76 -5.04
CA ALA A 81 10.99 2.45 -6.38
C ALA A 81 11.15 3.68 -7.29
N GLN A 82 12.14 3.64 -8.19
CA GLN A 82 12.24 4.57 -9.30
C GLN A 82 11.04 4.33 -10.22
N ARG A 83 10.28 5.39 -10.47
CA ARG A 83 9.17 5.39 -11.43
C ARG A 83 9.72 5.12 -12.84
N PRO A 84 9.08 4.27 -13.66
CA PRO A 84 9.22 4.44 -15.09
C PRO A 84 8.50 5.72 -15.49
N ASP A 85 9.30 6.65 -16.03
CA ASP A 85 8.89 7.88 -16.69
C ASP A 85 7.89 7.53 -17.81
N GLN A 86 6.61 7.89 -17.63
CA GLN A 86 5.66 7.89 -18.74
C GLN A 86 5.70 9.28 -19.41
N ARG A 87 6.74 9.50 -20.21
CA ARG A 87 6.73 10.39 -21.37
C ARG A 87 6.60 9.58 -22.65
N ALA A 88 5.47 9.74 -23.32
CA ALA A 88 5.31 9.70 -24.78
C ALA A 88 3.91 10.30 -25.04
N ALA A 89 3.83 11.60 -25.33
CA ALA A 89 3.91 12.17 -26.68
C ALA A 89 2.62 11.91 -27.46
#